data_AF-N6TTQ9-F1
#
_entry.id   AF-N6TTQ9-F1
#
_cell.length_a   1.000
_cell.length_b   1.000
_cell.length_c   1.000
_cell.angle_alpha   90.00
_cell.angle_beta   90.00
_cell.angle_gamma   90.00
#
_symmetry.space_group_name_H-M   'P 1'
#
loop_
_entity.id
_entity.type
_entity.pdbx_description
1 polymer ?
#
loop_
_entity_poly.entity_id
_entity_poly.type
_entity_poly.pdbx_seq_one_letter_code
_entity_poly.pdbx_strand_id
1 'polypeptide(L)'
;MHRQVKYLNNVVEADHGMLKQLIKPVRGFKTLKTAYATIKGFEVMRALRKGQAAIFNVTGDVRGEARIVERAFGIGPSALTEAVALLAQSLENREAAR
;
A
#
# COMPACT_ATOMS: atom_id res chain seq x y z
N MET A 1 -22.97 -5.42 -11.75
CA MET A 1 -23.73 -6.68 -11.72
C MET A 1 -24.72 -6.62 -10.57
N HIS A 2 -26.02 -6.77 -10.86
CA HIS A 2 -27.06 -6.81 -9.82
C HIS A 2 -27.31 -8.28 -9.50
N ARG A 3 -26.93 -8.76 -8.30
CA ARG A 3 -27.26 -10.14 -7.90
C ARG A 3 -28.74 -10.18 -7.53
N GLN A 4 -29.43 -11.22 -7.98
CA GLN A 4 -30.87 -11.43 -7.75
C GLN A 4 -31.21 -11.60 -6.25
N VAL A 5 -30.21 -11.90 -5.42
CA VAL A 5 -30.34 -12.14 -3.99
C VAL A 5 -29.91 -10.91 -3.20
N LYS A 6 -30.87 -10.22 -2.57
CA LYS A 6 -30.71 -8.91 -1.92
C LYS A 6 -29.60 -8.87 -0.85
N TYR A 7 -29.44 -9.93 -0.05
CA TYR A 7 -28.43 -9.93 1.02
C TYR A 7 -26.99 -10.02 0.51
N LEU A 8 -26.76 -10.60 -0.68
CA LEU A 8 -25.42 -10.62 -1.30
C LEU A 8 -25.01 -9.25 -1.84
N ASN A 9 -25.97 -8.37 -2.11
CA ASN A 9 -25.69 -6.99 -2.51
C ASN A 9 -25.22 -6.15 -1.32
N ASN A 10 -25.68 -6.44 -0.08
CA ASN A 10 -25.28 -5.69 1.11
C ASN A 10 -23.77 -5.71 1.38
N VAL A 11 -23.08 -6.84 1.11
CA VAL A 11 -21.62 -6.93 1.30
C VAL A 11 -20.87 -6.05 0.31
N VAL A 12 -21.29 -6.09 -0.96
CA VAL A 12 -20.71 -5.25 -2.01
C VAL A 12 -21.02 -3.78 -1.75
N GLU A 13 -22.25 -3.46 -1.39
CA GLU A 13 -22.65 -2.09 -1.06
C GLU A 13 -21.93 -1.54 0.18
N ALA A 14 -21.70 -2.37 1.21
CA ALA A 14 -20.95 -1.99 2.39
C ALA A 14 -19.48 -1.69 2.08
N ASP A 15 -18.82 -2.53 1.30
CA ASP A 15 -17.42 -2.33 0.91
C ASP A 15 -17.25 -1.04 0.07
N HIS A 16 -18.19 -0.79 -0.85
CA HIS A 16 -18.19 0.42 -1.66
C HIS A 16 -18.66 1.67 -0.87
N GLY A 17 -19.41 1.49 0.21
CA GLY A 17 -19.97 2.57 1.02
C GLY A 17 -18.89 3.43 1.68
N MET A 18 -17.86 2.78 2.23
CA MET A 18 -16.74 3.50 2.85
C MET A 18 -15.92 4.29 1.83
N LEU A 19 -15.69 3.71 0.65
CA LEU A 19 -15.01 4.39 -0.44
C LEU A 19 -15.83 5.61 -0.93
N LYS A 20 -17.15 5.46 -1.08
CA LYS A 20 -18.05 6.57 -1.44
C LYS A 20 -18.04 7.70 -0.41
N GLN A 21 -17.98 7.40 0.89
CA GLN A 21 -17.88 8.42 1.94
C GLN A 21 -16.61 9.27 1.80
N LEU A 22 -15.47 8.65 1.49
CA LEU A 22 -14.19 9.35 1.33
C LEU A 22 -14.14 10.20 0.05
N ILE A 23 -14.85 9.77 -1.01
CA ILE A 23 -14.87 10.47 -2.30
C ILE A 23 -15.93 11.59 -2.35
N LYS A 24 -17.00 11.50 -1.55
CA LYS A 24 -18.12 12.46 -1.57
C LYS A 24 -17.68 13.93 -1.36
N PRO A 25 -16.73 14.27 -0.45
CA PRO A 25 -16.26 15.65 -0.27
C PRO A 25 -15.54 16.23 -1.49
N VAL A 26 -14.86 15.39 -2.29
CA VAL A 26 -14.04 15.81 -3.44
C VAL A 26 -14.83 15.88 -4.76
N ARG A 27 -16.17 15.80 -4.71
CA ARG A 27 -17.08 15.82 -5.89
C ARG A 27 -16.78 14.74 -6.94
N GLY A 28 -16.19 13.61 -6.53
CA GLY A 28 -15.86 12.51 -7.44
C GLY A 28 -14.55 12.70 -8.20
N PHE A 29 -14.25 11.75 -9.10
CA PHE A 29 -13.04 11.78 -9.91
C PHE A 29 -13.29 12.43 -11.27
N LYS A 30 -12.46 13.39 -11.66
CA LYS A 30 -12.55 14.06 -12.97
C LYS A 30 -11.95 13.24 -14.10
N THR A 31 -10.98 12.37 -13.81
CA THR A 31 -10.29 11.56 -14.83
C THR A 31 -10.01 10.15 -14.29
N LEU A 32 -9.89 9.17 -15.19
CA LEU A 32 -9.56 7.79 -14.81
C LEU A 32 -8.18 7.67 -14.15
N LYS A 33 -7.21 8.48 -14.59
CA LYS A 33 -5.86 8.51 -14.00
C LYS A 33 -5.90 8.91 -12.52
N THR A 34 -6.66 9.96 -12.20
CA THR A 34 -6.81 10.43 -10.81
C THR A 34 -7.64 9.46 -9.96
N ALA A 35 -8.67 8.84 -10.55
CA ALA A 35 -9.42 7.77 -9.91
C ALA A 35 -8.51 6.60 -9.51
N TYR A 36 -7.71 6.10 -10.45
CA TYR A 36 -6.84 4.96 -10.23
C TYR A 36 -5.79 5.24 -9.15
N ALA A 37 -5.11 6.38 -9.22
CA ALA A 37 -4.12 6.78 -8.22
C ALA A 37 -4.74 6.90 -6.82
N THR A 38 -5.95 7.46 -6.72
CA THR A 38 -6.63 7.66 -5.43
C THR A 38 -7.13 6.35 -4.83
N ILE A 39 -7.73 5.47 -5.65
CA ILE A 39 -8.18 4.14 -5.20
C ILE A 39 -6.98 3.32 -4.72
N LYS A 40 -5.87 3.33 -5.48
CA LYS A 40 -4.62 2.68 -5.09
C LYS A 40 -4.08 3.22 -3.77
N GLY A 41 -4.12 4.54 -3.58
CA GLY A 41 -3.77 5.19 -2.31
C GLY A 41 -4.63 4.73 -1.14
N PHE A 42 -5.95 4.59 -1.32
CA PHE A 42 -6.82 4.07 -0.26
C PHE A 42 -6.51 2.62 0.13
N GLU A 43 -6.16 1.77 -0.83
CA GLU A 43 -5.74 0.39 -0.57
C GLU A 43 -4.44 0.35 0.25
N VAL A 44 -3.45 1.16 -0.13
CA VAL A 44 -2.18 1.30 0.59
C VAL A 44 -2.42 1.78 2.03
N MET A 45 -3.22 2.83 2.20
CA MET A 45 -3.56 3.35 3.53
C MET A 45 -4.30 2.33 4.39
N ARG A 46 -5.18 1.52 3.78
CA ARG A 46 -5.88 0.44 4.47
C ARG A 46 -4.93 -0.70 4.86
N ALA A 47 -3.97 -1.04 4.02
CA ALA A 47 -2.95 -2.05 4.30
C ALA A 47 -2.05 -1.62 5.47
N LEU A 48 -1.62 -0.35 5.49
CA LEU A 48 -0.87 0.25 6.59
C LEU A 48 -1.67 0.21 7.89
N ARG A 49 -2.93 0.67 7.88
CA ARG A 49 -3.82 0.64 9.07
C ARG A 49 -4.03 -0.78 9.61
N LYS A 50 -4.04 -1.80 8.76
CA LYS A 50 -4.17 -3.21 9.16
C LYS A 50 -2.87 -3.85 9.62
N GLY A 51 -1.75 -3.13 9.62
CA GLY A 51 -0.44 -3.69 9.97
C GLY A 51 0.12 -4.65 8.92
N GLN A 52 -0.38 -4.63 7.69
CA GLN A 52 0.15 -5.47 6.60
C GLN A 52 1.57 -5.04 6.18
N ALA A 53 2.06 -3.91 6.71
CA ALA A 53 3.46 -3.52 6.68
C ALA A 53 4.41 -4.53 7.30
N ALA A 54 3.98 -5.30 8.29
CA ALA A 54 4.80 -6.35 8.88
C ALA A 54 5.33 -7.35 7.83
N ILE A 55 4.57 -7.63 6.76
CA ILE A 55 4.97 -8.54 5.67
C ILE A 55 6.15 -7.96 4.87
N PHE A 56 6.26 -6.64 4.79
CA PHE A 56 7.28 -5.93 4.02
C PHE A 56 8.38 -5.29 4.90
N ASN A 57 8.19 -5.31 6.22
CA ASN A 57 9.14 -4.86 7.25
C ASN A 57 10.17 -5.94 7.53
N VAL A 58 11.15 -6.11 6.64
CA VAL A 58 12.37 -6.90 6.93
C VAL A 58 13.10 -6.37 8.18
N THR A 59 12.98 -5.07 8.44
CA THR A 59 13.75 -4.33 9.44
C THR A 59 12.94 -3.91 10.69
N GLY A 60 11.61 -4.11 10.69
CA GLY A 60 10.74 -3.68 11.81
C GLY A 60 10.61 -2.16 12.03
N ASP A 61 11.09 -1.34 11.09
CA ASP A 61 11.23 0.11 11.23
C ASP A 61 10.26 0.89 10.30
N VAL A 62 10.08 2.19 10.53
CA VAL A 62 9.24 3.14 9.75
C VAL A 62 9.56 3.07 8.25
N ARG A 63 10.81 2.73 7.90
CA ARG A 63 11.25 2.53 6.51
C ARG A 63 10.49 1.44 5.77
N GLY A 64 10.05 0.37 6.44
CA GLY A 64 9.31 -0.68 5.76
C GLY A 64 7.83 -0.33 5.52
N GLU A 65 7.25 0.59 6.30
CA GLU A 65 5.96 1.20 5.98
C GLU A 65 6.05 2.09 4.74
N ALA A 66 7.10 2.92 4.65
CA ALA A 66 7.39 3.74 3.47
C ALA A 66 7.57 2.88 2.20
N ARG A 67 8.19 1.71 2.33
CA ARG A 67 8.40 0.75 1.24
C ARG A 67 7.10 0.27 0.59
N ILE A 68 6.01 0.12 1.35
CA ILE A 68 4.71 -0.25 0.75
C ILE A 68 4.23 0.84 -0.19
N VAL A 69 4.33 2.09 0.23
CA VAL A 69 3.94 3.25 -0.57
C VAL A 69 4.79 3.32 -1.83
N GLU A 70 6.11 3.22 -1.67
CA GLU A 70 7.07 3.24 -2.77
C GLU A 70 6.82 2.14 -3.79
N ARG A 71 6.57 0.90 -3.36
CA ARG A 71 6.24 -0.22 -4.27
C ARG A 71 4.89 -0.04 -4.93
N ALA A 72 3.89 0.46 -4.20
CA ALA A 72 2.57 0.70 -4.76
C ALA A 72 2.62 1.75 -5.87
N PHE A 73 3.46 2.79 -5.76
CA PHE A 73 3.54 3.85 -6.75
C PHE A 73 4.72 3.75 -7.71
N GLY A 74 5.66 2.82 -7.49
CA GLY A 74 6.85 2.64 -8.32
C GLY A 74 7.84 3.79 -8.22
N ILE A 75 7.89 4.47 -7.07
CA ILE A 75 8.70 5.70 -6.86
C ILE A 75 10.01 5.39 -6.12
N GLY A 76 10.09 4.25 -5.41
CA GLY A 76 11.26 3.87 -4.62
C GLY A 76 12.16 2.80 -5.26
N PRO A 77 13.30 2.50 -4.61
CA PRO A 77 14.25 1.51 -5.07
C PRO A 77 13.63 0.12 -5.18
N SER A 78 14.13 -0.67 -6.13
CA SER A 78 13.66 -2.04 -6.30
C SER A 78 14.01 -2.89 -5.06
N ALA A 79 13.22 -3.92 -4.78
CA ALA A 79 13.48 -4.87 -3.70
C ALA A 79 14.90 -5.46 -3.75
N LEU A 80 15.42 -5.65 -4.96
CA LEU A 80 16.78 -6.16 -5.19
C LEU A 80 17.83 -5.11 -4.81
N THR A 81 17.65 -3.86 -5.21
CA THR A 81 18.54 -2.75 -4.87
C THR A 81 18.67 -2.60 -3.35
N GLU A 82 17.56 -2.70 -2.63
CA GLU A 82 17.55 -2.63 -1.17
C GLU A 82 18.24 -3.84 -0.53
N ALA A 83 17.98 -5.05 -1.03
CA ALA A 83 18.62 -6.26 -0.52
C ALA A 83 20.14 -6.21 -0.70
N VAL A 84 20.61 -5.70 -1.84
CA VAL A 84 22.03 -5.47 -2.11
C VAL A 84 22.61 -4.45 -1.15
N ALA A 85 21.91 -3.34 -0.88
CA ALA A 85 22.36 -2.33 0.08
C ALA A 85 22.47 -2.88 1.51
N LEU A 86 21.51 -3.69 1.95
CA LEU A 86 21.56 -4.33 3.27
C LEU A 86 22.72 -5.34 3.38
N LEU A 87 22.96 -6.10 2.31
CA LEU A 87 24.11 -7.02 2.25
C LEU A 87 25.43 -6.26 2.29
N ALA A 88 25.57 -5.19 1.52
CA ALA A 88 26.75 -4.33 1.53
C ALA A 88 27.02 -3.79 2.95
N GLN A 89 26.00 -3.24 3.61
CA GLN A 89 26.11 -2.75 4.99
C GLN A 89 26.54 -3.87 5.96
N SER A 90 26.03 -5.09 5.78
CA SER A 90 26.38 -6.23 6.63
C SER A 90 27.83 -6.70 6.44
N LEU A 91 28.38 -6.53 5.24
CA LEU A 91 29.78 -6.86 4.93
C LEU A 91 30.71 -5.80 5.50
N GLU A 92 30.40 -4.51 5.31
CA GLU A 92 31.16 -3.39 5.91
C GLU A 92 31.22 -3.51 7.43
N ASN A 93 30.09 -3.83 8.09
CA ASN A 93 30.05 -4.04 9.53
C ASN A 93 30.92 -5.23 10.01
N ARG A 94 31.12 -6.25 9.16
CA ARG A 94 31.98 -7.39 9.47
C ARG A 94 33.47 -7.07 9.27
N GLU A 95 33.78 -6.21 8.31
CA GLU A 95 35.14 -5.73 8.06
C GLU A 95 35.58 -4.75 9.15
N ALA A 96 34.70 -3.86 9.62
CA ALA A 96 34.98 -2.93 10.71
C ALA A 96 35.10 -3.60 12.10
N ALA A 97 34.65 -4.84 12.24
CA ALA A 97 34.74 -5.63 13.48
C ALA A 97 36.00 -6.54 13.54
N ARG A 98 36.85 -6.49 12.51
CA ARG A 98 38.17 -7.13 12.47
C ARG A 98 39.26 -6.11 12.74
#